data_AF-A0A7C5DAL0-F1
#
_entry.id   AF-A0A7C5DAL0-F1
#
_cell.length_a   1.000
_cell.length_b   1.000
_cell.length_c   1.000
_cell.angle_alpha   90.00
_cell.angle_beta   90.00
_cell.angle_gamma   90.00
#
_symmetry.space_group_name_H-M   'P 1'
#
loop_
_entity.id
_entity.type
_entity.pdbx_description
1 polymer ?
#
loop_
_entity_poly.entity_id
_entity_poly.type
_entity_poly.pdbx_seq_one_letter_code
_entity_poly.pdbx_strand_id
1 'polypeptide(L)' 'MTKNVGTIITLFISQEGTKGRVEKETLSLDEKGITSDKYYNKDIQRSILITSIQSYALAEEHH' A
#
# COMPACT_ATOMS: atom_id res chain seq x y z
N MET A 1 -26.50 -7.02 -7.76
CA MET A 1 -25.42 -6.72 -6.80
C MET A 1 -24.64 -5.53 -7.31
N THR A 2 -24.47 -4.48 -6.51
CA THR A 2 -23.67 -3.30 -6.87
C THR A 2 -22.19 -3.61 -6.65
N LYS A 3 -21.35 -3.40 -7.67
CA LYS A 3 -19.90 -3.58 -7.56
C LYS A 3 -19.32 -2.33 -6.91
N ASN A 4 -18.78 -2.48 -5.71
CA ASN A 4 -17.97 -1.40 -5.11
C ASN A 4 -16.66 -1.32 -5.89
N VAL A 5 -16.49 -0.23 -6.64
CA VAL A 5 -15.28 0.05 -7.42
C VAL A 5 -14.56 1.23 -6.79
N GLY A 6 -13.26 1.08 -6.59
CA GLY A 6 -12.37 2.16 -6.15
C GLY A 6 -11.37 2.49 -7.25
N THR A 7 -10.86 3.71 -7.20
CA THR A 7 -9.77 4.16 -8.09
C THR A 7 -8.47 4.17 -7.32
N ILE A 8 -7.44 3.51 -7.84
CA ILE A 8 -6.08 3.65 -7.34
C ILE A 8 -5.60 5.06 -7.69
N ILE A 9 -5.30 5.85 -6.67
CA ILE A 9 -4.85 7.24 -6.82
C ILE A 9 -3.33 7.38 -6.78
N THR A 10 -2.65 6.52 -6.03
CA THR A 10 -1.19 6.57 -5.82
C THR A 10 -0.71 5.21 -5.32
N LEU A 11 0.51 4.83 -5.68
CA LEU A 11 1.13 3.57 -5.29
C LEU A 11 2.47 3.84 -4.61
N PHE A 12 2.80 3.02 -3.61
CA PHE A 12 4.00 3.21 -2.81
C PHE A 12 4.63 1.86 -2.47
N ILE A 13 5.97 1.84 -2.38
CA ILE A 13 6.74 0.74 -1.79
C ILE A 13 7.62 1.23 -0.65
N SER A 14 7.99 0.32 0.23
CA SER A 14 9.05 0.50 1.20
C SER A 14 10.36 -0.09 0.64
N GLN A 15 11.46 0.64 0.72
CA GLN A 15 12.78 0.14 0.30
C GLN A 15 13.70 -0.04 1.52
N GLU A 16 14.60 -1.02 1.44
CA GLU A 16 15.64 -1.18 2.46
C GLU A 16 16.55 0.04 2.48
N GLY A 17 17.00 0.44 3.67
CA GLY A 17 17.85 1.63 3.84
C GLY A 17 17.12 2.98 3.74
N THR A 18 15.82 3.01 3.42
CA THR A 18 15.01 4.24 3.44
C THR A 18 14.04 4.25 4.63
N LYS A 19 13.89 5.41 5.27
CA LYS A 19 12.91 5.60 6.36
C LYS A 19 11.48 5.79 5.85
N GLY A 20 11.32 6.18 4.59
CA GLY A 20 10.03 6.54 3.98
C GLY A 20 9.50 5.50 3.00
N ARG A 21 8.35 5.83 2.41
CA ARG A 21 7.82 5.12 1.24
C ARG A 21 8.23 5.85 -0.04
N VAL A 22 8.43 5.10 -1.11
CA VAL A 22 8.78 5.59 -2.43
C VAL A 22 7.58 5.40 -3.35
N GLU A 23 7.12 6.50 -3.95
CA GLU A 23 6.04 6.49 -4.91
C GLU A 23 6.44 5.72 -6.18
N LYS A 24 5.46 5.03 -6.79
CA LYS A 24 5.63 4.27 -8.03
C LYS A 24 4.45 4.50 -8.95
N GLU A 25 4.71 4.46 -10.26
CA GLU A 25 3.65 4.46 -11.27
C GLU A 25 3.03 3.07 -11.44
N THR A 26 3.84 2.02 -11.24
CA THR A 26 3.44 0.62 -11.38
C THR A 26 4.03 -0.24 -10.28
N LEU A 27 3.30 -1.30 -9.91
CA LEU A 27 3.75 -2.32 -8.97
C LEU A 27 3.58 -3.70 -9.61
N SER A 28 4.52 -4.59 -9.36
CA SER A 28 4.42 -6.01 -9.70
C SER A 28 4.13 -6.81 -8.43
N LEU A 29 3.10 -7.65 -8.49
CA LEU A 29 2.65 -8.46 -7.35
C LEU A 29 2.55 -9.93 -7.73
N ASP A 30 2.84 -10.79 -6.77
CA ASP A 30 2.61 -12.23 -6.81
C ASP A 30 1.90 -12.70 -5.53
N GLU A 31 1.76 -14.01 -5.34
CA GLU A 31 1.11 -14.60 -4.16
C GLU A 31 1.81 -14.33 -2.82
N LYS A 32 3.00 -13.72 -2.84
CA LYS A 32 3.80 -13.36 -1.67
C LYS A 32 3.83 -11.85 -1.40
N GLY A 33 3.22 -11.04 -2.26
CA GLY A 33 3.12 -9.58 -2.13
C GLY A 33 3.79 -8.81 -3.26
N ILE A 34 4.23 -7.59 -2.97
CA ILE A 34 4.89 -6.69 -3.94
C ILE A 34 6.37 -7.08 -4.05
N THR A 35 6.82 -7.51 -5.23
CA THR A 35 8.16 -8.12 -5.42
C THR A 35 9.34 -7.20 -5.17
N SER A 36 9.13 -5.88 -5.23
CA SER A 36 10.16 -4.85 -5.01
C SER A 36 10.05 -4.15 -3.64
N ASP A 37 9.12 -4.58 -2.78
CA ASP A 37 8.94 -4.01 -1.45
C ASP A 37 9.82 -4.73 -0.41
N LYS A 38 10.36 -3.98 0.55
CA LYS A 38 11.19 -4.52 1.63
C LYS A 38 10.49 -5.55 2.50
N TYR A 39 9.15 -5.59 2.49
CA TYR A 39 8.34 -6.57 3.23
C TYR A 39 7.91 -7.79 2.41
N TYR A 40 8.37 -7.90 1.16
CA TYR A 40 8.08 -9.05 0.30
C TYR A 40 8.33 -10.39 1.00
N ASN A 41 7.34 -11.29 0.94
CA ASN A 41 7.42 -12.66 1.48
C ASN A 41 7.78 -12.75 2.98
N LYS A 42 7.58 -11.68 3.78
CA LYS A 42 7.80 -11.71 5.24
C LYS A 42 6.56 -12.19 5.99
N ASP A 43 5.38 -11.64 5.67
CA ASP A 43 4.08 -12.01 6.23
C ASP A 43 2.98 -11.68 5.23
N ILE A 44 2.27 -12.69 4.74
CA ILE A 44 1.24 -12.52 3.71
C ILE A 44 0.06 -11.67 4.20
N GLN A 45 -0.29 -11.72 5.49
CA GLN A 45 -1.39 -10.94 6.05
C GLN A 45 -1.05 -9.45 6.15
N ARG A 46 0.23 -9.08 5.98
CA ARG A 46 0.75 -7.71 6.05
C ARG A 46 1.49 -7.29 4.78
N SER A 47 1.27 -8.01 3.68
CA SER A 47 1.96 -7.80 2.41
C SER A 47 1.50 -6.55 1.66
N ILE A 48 0.23 -6.15 1.83
CA ILE A 48 -0.38 -5.01 1.13
C ILE A 48 -1.29 -4.26 2.11
N LEU A 49 -1.13 -2.93 2.17
CA LEU A 49 -2.04 -2.02 2.86
C LEU A 49 -2.85 -1.22 1.83
N ILE A 50 -4.18 -1.33 1.89
CA ILE A 50 -5.11 -0.52 1.11
C ILE A 50 -5.82 0.43 2.08
N THR A 51 -5.84 1.72 1.75
CA THR A 51 -6.49 2.75 2.56
C THR A 51 -6.98 3.89 1.66
N SER A 52 -7.85 4.75 2.19
CA SER A 52 -8.37 5.93 1.49
C SER A 52 -7.71 7.20 2.01
N ILE A 53 -7.71 8.27 1.22
CA ILE A 53 -7.30 9.61 1.69
C ILE A 53 -8.17 10.03 2.88
N GLN A 54 -9.48 9.73 2.83
CA GLN A 54 -10.43 10.07 3.88
C GLN A 54 -10.07 9.41 5.21
N SER A 55 -9.55 8.18 5.19
CA SER A 55 -9.08 7.49 6.40
C SER A 55 -7.88 8.19 7.04
N TYR A 56 -6.97 8.75 6.22
CA TYR A 56 -5.87 9.56 6.76
C TYR A 56 -6.35 10.90 7.31
N ALA A 57 -7.25 11.60 6.60
CA ALA A 57 -7.83 12.85 7.08
C ALA A 57 -8.56 12.67 8.43
N LEU A 58 -9.34 11.59 8.56
CA LEU A 58 -10.01 11.25 9.82
C LEU A 58 -9.01 10.94 10.95
N ALA A 59 -7.92 10.21 10.63
CA ALA A 59 -6.89 9.88 11.60
C ALA A 59 -6.09 11.11 12.06
N GLU A 60 -5.94 12.11 11.20
CA GLU A 60 -5.31 13.40 11.52
C GLU A 60 -6.21 14.28 12.38
N GLU A 61 -7.52 14.31 12.12
CA GLU A 61 -8.51 15.07 12.90
C GLU A 61 -8.62 14.60 14.35
N HIS A 62 -8.46 13.29 14.59
CA HIS A 62 -8.61 12.67 15.91
C HIS A 62 -7.27 12.21 16.54
N HIS A 63 -6.13 12.71 16.06
CA HIS A 63 -4.82 12.44 16.64
C HIS A 63 -4.51 13.30 17.87
#